data_AF-A0A0T6LT97-F1
#
_entry.id   AF-A0A0T6LT97-F1
#
_cell.length_a   1.000
_cell.length_b   1.000
_cell.length_c   1.000
_cell.angle_alpha   90.00
_cell.angle_beta   90.00
_cell.angle_gamma   90.00
#
_symmetry.space_group_name_H-M   'P 1'
#
loop_
_entity.id
_entity.type
_entity.pdbx_description
1 polymer ?
#
loop_
_entity_poly.entity_id
_entity_poly.type
_entity_poly.pdbx_seq_one_letter_code
_entity_poly.pdbx_strand_id
1 'polypeptide(L)'
;MEATLRRASVTAGAGLGLCLGLLPLGLAHAQPTVPVPCNDIPALRAAITNANTSGDPVELTPGCTYSLVDADNPDDGLPEITGNVRISGFGSTIERAATATVDFRILHVKEGGRLTLNTLTVTGGQVGGSNSGGGIYNEGGNTALIASKVTNSKAGAGGGIFSKGTLSLDQSEVRGNESTHGGGGVVNVNNMVMRGGGLFDNTAGLAGGGLLDGGIASVSGAQITGNKADLGAGAATARLIGGPSNGILRISGTTVSGNTAEFRGGGVLTGAWPATLANSRVENNAVTDPGGSGGGIFEGIGQVSLFATTVTGNTPDNCAPPGAVSGCPV
;
A
#
# COMPACT_ATOMS: atom_id res chain seq x y z
N MET A 1 31.07 -56.97 51.65
CA MET A 1 30.99 -55.74 50.83
C MET A 1 32.36 -55.56 50.20
N GLU A 2 32.57 -56.17 49.05
CA GLU A 2 32.36 -55.59 47.71
C GLU A 2 33.60 -54.80 47.26
N ALA A 3 34.23 -55.36 46.23
CA ALA A 3 35.34 -54.81 45.47
C ALA A 3 34.81 -54.03 44.27
N THR A 4 35.55 -53.01 43.78
CA THR A 4 35.66 -52.49 42.38
C THR A 4 36.30 -51.09 42.44
N LEU A 5 37.06 -50.49 41.51
CA LEU A 5 37.73 -50.78 40.22
C LEU A 5 38.72 -49.59 40.01
N ARG A 6 40.04 -49.80 39.81
CA ARG A 6 40.84 -49.68 38.57
C ARG A 6 40.60 -48.49 37.58
N ARG A 7 41.69 -47.71 37.42
CA ARG A 7 42.41 -47.20 36.20
C ARG A 7 41.67 -46.44 35.08
N ALA A 8 42.26 -45.31 34.64
CA ALA A 8 42.87 -45.08 33.31
C ALA A 8 43.21 -43.57 33.11
N SER A 9 44.47 -43.19 32.87
CA SER A 9 45.17 -43.05 31.57
C SER A 9 44.89 -41.72 30.84
N VAL A 10 45.92 -40.89 30.75
CA VAL A 10 45.98 -39.64 29.96
C VAL A 10 46.53 -39.97 28.57
N THR A 11 45.90 -39.47 27.50
CA THR A 11 46.42 -39.54 26.13
C THR A 11 46.29 -38.20 25.40
N ALA A 12 47.34 -37.91 24.63
CA ALA A 12 47.67 -36.65 23.97
C ALA A 12 46.72 -36.27 22.81
N GLY A 13 46.56 -34.96 22.60
CA GLY A 13 45.82 -34.38 21.50
C GLY A 13 46.61 -34.37 20.18
N ALA A 14 45.96 -34.80 19.11
CA ALA A 14 46.41 -34.61 17.73
C ALA A 14 45.50 -33.58 17.05
N GLY A 15 46.09 -32.52 16.51
CA GLY A 15 45.40 -31.45 15.79
C GLY A 15 44.94 -31.90 14.40
N LEU A 16 43.67 -31.66 14.09
CA LEU A 16 43.09 -31.79 12.76
C LEU A 16 43.19 -30.45 12.04
N GLY A 17 43.97 -30.43 10.96
CA GLY A 17 44.10 -29.29 10.05
C GLY A 17 42.78 -28.99 9.33
N LEU A 18 42.27 -27.78 9.53
CA LEU A 18 41.10 -27.26 8.83
C LEU A 18 41.53 -26.82 7.42
N CYS A 19 41.23 -27.62 6.41
CA CYS A 19 41.39 -27.24 5.01
C CYS A 19 40.28 -26.22 4.67
N LEU A 20 40.60 -24.92 4.68
CA LEU A 20 39.72 -23.89 4.11
C LEU A 20 39.65 -24.09 2.60
N GLY A 21 38.59 -24.78 2.14
CA GLY A 21 38.20 -24.74 0.74
C GLY A 21 37.82 -23.32 0.37
N LEU A 22 38.63 -22.66 -0.45
CA LEU A 22 38.25 -21.48 -1.20
C LEU A 22 37.10 -21.88 -2.14
N LEU A 23 35.86 -21.77 -1.66
CA LEU A 23 34.71 -21.72 -2.54
C LEU A 23 34.91 -20.48 -3.42
N PRO A 24 34.94 -20.61 -4.76
CA PRO A 24 34.96 -19.44 -5.61
C PRO A 24 33.69 -18.65 -5.29
N LEU A 25 33.85 -17.43 -4.77
CA LEU A 25 32.82 -16.42 -4.82
C LEU A 25 32.55 -16.19 -6.31
N GLY A 26 31.60 -16.93 -6.86
CA GLY A 26 31.06 -16.61 -8.16
C GLY A 26 30.56 -15.18 -8.06
N LEU A 27 31.22 -14.26 -8.78
CA LEU A 27 30.64 -12.96 -9.08
C LEU A 27 29.27 -13.27 -9.67
N ALA A 28 28.20 -12.90 -8.95
CA ALA A 28 26.85 -12.96 -9.45
C ALA A 28 26.78 -11.99 -10.63
N HIS A 29 27.15 -12.47 -11.81
CA HIS A 29 26.90 -11.78 -13.06
C HIS A 29 25.40 -11.90 -13.30
N ALA A 30 24.66 -10.84 -12.95
CA ALA A 30 23.31 -10.68 -13.43
C ALA A 30 23.37 -10.79 -14.97
N GLN A 31 22.83 -11.88 -15.52
CA GLN A 31 22.71 -11.97 -16.97
C GLN A 31 21.81 -10.83 -17.44
N PRO A 32 22.13 -10.18 -18.57
CA PRO A 32 21.25 -9.15 -19.11
C PRO A 32 19.89 -9.77 -19.38
N THR A 33 18.88 -9.31 -18.64
CA THR A 33 17.49 -9.70 -18.84
C THR A 33 17.03 -9.17 -20.18
N VAL A 34 16.43 -10.03 -21.00
CA VAL A 34 15.79 -9.60 -22.25
C VAL A 34 14.47 -8.90 -21.86
N PRO A 35 14.27 -7.63 -22.19
CA PRO A 35 13.04 -6.93 -21.85
C PRO A 35 11.83 -7.58 -22.54
N VAL A 36 10.68 -7.58 -21.85
CA VAL A 36 9.41 -8.00 -22.43
C VAL A 36 9.07 -7.07 -23.60
N PRO A 37 8.82 -7.60 -24.82
CA PRO A 37 8.49 -6.78 -25.98
C PRO A 37 7.26 -5.89 -25.74
N CYS A 38 7.22 -4.73 -26.39
CA CYS A 38 6.17 -3.73 -26.21
C CYS A 38 4.77 -4.33 -26.46
N ASN A 39 3.90 -4.24 -25.45
CA ASN A 39 2.53 -4.77 -25.49
C ASN A 39 2.41 -6.28 -25.84
N ASP A 40 3.46 -7.07 -25.64
CA ASP A 40 3.39 -8.52 -25.76
C ASP A 40 2.86 -9.12 -24.44
N ILE A 41 1.53 -9.21 -24.33
CA ILE A 41 0.86 -9.70 -23.12
C ILE A 41 1.21 -11.16 -22.81
N PRO A 42 1.24 -12.11 -23.77
CA PRO A 42 1.72 -13.46 -23.52
C PRO A 42 3.14 -13.49 -22.95
N ALA A 43 4.07 -12.68 -23.48
CA ALA A 43 5.43 -12.60 -22.96
C ALA A 43 5.48 -12.00 -21.55
N LEU A 44 4.66 -10.98 -21.25
CA LEU A 44 4.54 -10.41 -19.91
C LEU A 44 4.07 -11.46 -18.89
N ARG A 45 3.00 -12.19 -19.22
CA ARG A 45 2.46 -13.26 -18.36
C ARG A 45 3.49 -14.38 -18.13
N ALA A 46 4.20 -14.79 -19.18
CA ALA A 46 5.27 -15.78 -19.08
C ALA A 46 6.44 -15.29 -18.18
N ALA A 47 6.84 -14.02 -18.33
CA ALA A 47 7.92 -13.44 -17.52
C ALA A 47 7.57 -13.41 -16.02
N ILE A 48 6.34 -13.01 -15.68
CA ILE A 48 5.85 -13.04 -14.29
C ILE A 48 5.79 -14.46 -13.75
N THR A 49 5.30 -15.42 -14.54
CA THR A 49 5.24 -16.83 -14.16
C THR A 49 6.63 -17.40 -13.85
N ASN A 50 7.62 -17.08 -14.68
CA ASN A 50 9.00 -17.48 -14.44
C ASN A 50 9.56 -16.82 -13.18
N ALA A 51 9.37 -15.51 -13.01
CA ALA A 51 9.82 -14.75 -11.84
C ALA A 51 9.22 -15.26 -10.52
N ASN A 52 7.99 -15.80 -10.53
CA ASN A 52 7.41 -16.48 -9.36
C ASN A 52 8.24 -17.68 -8.90
N THR A 53 8.97 -18.34 -9.79
CA THR A 53 9.79 -19.53 -9.46
C THR A 53 11.27 -19.20 -9.26
N SER A 54 11.85 -18.36 -10.13
CA SER A 54 13.28 -18.07 -10.11
C SER A 54 13.66 -16.84 -9.28
N GLY A 55 12.72 -15.89 -9.12
CA GLY A 55 13.00 -14.58 -8.54
C GLY A 55 13.72 -13.61 -9.49
N ASP A 56 13.86 -13.97 -10.77
CA ASP A 56 14.48 -13.11 -11.79
C ASP A 56 13.66 -11.83 -12.02
N PRO A 57 14.31 -10.70 -12.34
CA PRO A 57 13.60 -9.47 -12.62
C PRO A 57 12.83 -9.55 -13.94
N VAL A 58 11.66 -8.93 -13.96
CA VAL A 58 10.85 -8.69 -15.16
C VAL A 58 11.13 -7.27 -15.62
N GLU A 59 11.79 -7.10 -16.76
CA GLU A 59 12.07 -5.80 -17.34
C GLU A 59 11.08 -5.50 -18.47
N LEU A 60 10.40 -4.35 -18.40
CA LEU A 60 9.52 -3.89 -19.47
C LEU A 60 10.32 -3.07 -20.49
N THR A 61 9.91 -3.12 -21.75
CA THR A 61 10.44 -2.21 -22.77
C THR A 61 10.11 -0.76 -22.37
N PRO A 62 11.08 0.16 -22.24
CA PRO A 62 10.85 1.49 -21.70
C PRO A 62 9.73 2.29 -22.39
N GLY A 63 8.88 2.93 -21.58
CA GLY A 63 7.79 3.79 -22.04
C GLY A 63 6.65 3.07 -22.77
N CYS A 64 6.60 1.74 -22.75
CA CYS A 64 5.54 0.97 -23.40
C CYS A 64 4.24 0.93 -22.60
N THR A 65 3.13 0.75 -23.30
CA THR A 65 1.84 0.39 -22.69
C THR A 65 1.56 -1.09 -22.94
N TYR A 66 1.24 -1.83 -21.88
CA TYR A 66 0.82 -3.22 -21.89
C TYR A 66 -0.69 -3.25 -21.56
N SER A 67 -1.51 -3.37 -22.60
CA SER A 67 -2.97 -3.29 -22.52
C SER A 67 -3.58 -4.68 -22.42
N LEU A 68 -4.04 -5.05 -21.23
CA LEU A 68 -4.70 -6.31 -20.93
C LEU A 68 -6.15 -6.25 -21.41
N VAL A 69 -6.56 -7.15 -22.29
CA VAL A 69 -7.94 -7.21 -22.82
C VAL A 69 -8.80 -8.30 -22.19
N ASP A 70 -8.15 -9.26 -21.51
CA ASP A 70 -8.73 -10.42 -20.86
C ASP A 70 -8.02 -10.70 -19.53
N ALA A 71 -8.69 -11.47 -18.67
CA ALA A 71 -8.11 -11.98 -17.44
C ALA A 71 -7.21 -13.20 -17.73
N ASP A 72 -6.09 -13.30 -17.02
CA ASP A 72 -5.19 -14.46 -17.01
C ASP A 72 -5.76 -15.62 -16.20
N ASN A 73 -6.42 -15.29 -15.10
CA ASN A 73 -7.09 -16.20 -14.17
C ASN A 73 -8.43 -15.55 -13.75
N PRO A 74 -9.29 -16.18 -12.91
CA PRO A 74 -10.69 -15.78 -12.78
C PRO A 74 -10.95 -14.29 -12.58
N ASP A 75 -10.10 -13.59 -11.82
CA ASP A 75 -10.32 -12.20 -11.44
C ASP A 75 -9.10 -11.28 -11.69
N ASP A 76 -8.00 -11.78 -12.29
CA ASP A 76 -6.75 -11.03 -12.46
C ASP A 76 -6.26 -11.01 -13.92
N GLY A 77 -5.82 -9.85 -14.39
CA GLY A 77 -5.26 -9.64 -15.73
C GLY A 77 -3.87 -10.25 -15.93
N LEU A 78 -3.16 -10.52 -14.83
CA LEU A 78 -1.81 -11.08 -14.78
C LEU A 78 -1.75 -12.29 -13.81
N PRO A 79 -0.74 -13.16 -13.94
CA PRO A 79 -0.54 -14.27 -13.02
C PRO A 79 -0.43 -13.80 -11.57
N GLU A 80 -1.06 -14.55 -10.65
CA GLU A 80 -0.96 -14.31 -9.22
C GLU A 80 0.50 -14.35 -8.75
N ILE A 81 0.90 -13.37 -7.94
CA ILE A 81 2.25 -13.26 -7.39
C ILE A 81 2.36 -14.17 -6.16
N THR A 82 3.03 -15.29 -6.35
CA THR A 82 3.26 -16.33 -5.33
C THR A 82 4.72 -16.41 -4.90
N GLY A 83 5.64 -15.96 -5.76
CA GLY A 83 7.07 -15.86 -5.47
C GLY A 83 7.56 -14.43 -5.29
N ASN A 84 8.84 -14.20 -5.60
CA ASN A 84 9.46 -12.89 -5.50
C ASN A 84 9.57 -12.22 -6.89
N VAL A 85 8.56 -11.46 -7.26
CA VAL A 85 8.46 -10.79 -8.56
C VAL A 85 8.89 -9.33 -8.43
N ARG A 86 9.85 -8.91 -9.25
CA ARG A 86 10.31 -7.52 -9.36
C ARG A 86 10.11 -7.04 -10.79
N ILE A 87 9.30 -6.01 -10.97
CA ILE A 87 8.97 -5.44 -12.29
C ILE A 87 9.64 -4.07 -12.42
N SER A 88 10.58 -3.96 -13.35
CA SER A 88 11.22 -2.70 -13.74
C SER A 88 10.49 -2.11 -14.94
N GLY A 89 9.82 -1.00 -14.71
CA GLY A 89 8.91 -0.38 -15.66
C GLY A 89 9.56 0.59 -16.65
N PHE A 90 10.57 1.34 -16.21
CA PHE A 90 11.20 2.39 -17.02
C PHE A 90 10.18 3.36 -17.66
N GLY A 91 9.17 3.77 -16.88
CA GLY A 91 8.10 4.67 -17.33
C GLY A 91 6.96 3.99 -18.08
N SER A 92 6.95 2.66 -18.17
CA SER A 92 5.88 1.90 -18.82
C SER A 92 4.57 1.91 -18.04
N THR A 93 3.49 1.54 -18.73
CA THR A 93 2.15 1.41 -18.17
C THR A 93 1.66 -0.03 -18.36
N ILE A 94 1.08 -0.62 -17.30
CA ILE A 94 0.26 -1.82 -17.39
C ILE A 94 -1.18 -1.38 -17.13
N GLU A 95 -2.07 -1.67 -18.07
CA GLU A 95 -3.46 -1.22 -17.98
C GLU A 95 -4.44 -2.35 -18.27
N ARG A 96 -5.63 -2.24 -17.67
CA ARG A 96 -6.82 -2.90 -18.23
C ARG A 96 -7.32 -2.04 -19.39
N ALA A 97 -7.36 -2.63 -20.58
CA ALA A 97 -7.79 -1.94 -21.79
C ALA A 97 -9.26 -1.49 -21.67
N ALA A 98 -9.58 -0.34 -22.24
CA ALA A 98 -10.96 0.15 -22.33
C ALA A 98 -11.89 -0.78 -23.13
N THR A 99 -11.32 -1.65 -23.97
CA THR A 99 -12.03 -2.67 -24.75
C THR A 99 -12.26 -3.99 -24.00
N ALA A 100 -11.71 -4.14 -22.79
CA ALA A 100 -11.94 -5.33 -21.98
C ALA A 100 -13.44 -5.46 -21.63
N THR A 101 -14.02 -6.61 -21.97
CA THR A 101 -15.47 -6.87 -21.76
C THR A 101 -15.78 -7.46 -20.39
N VAL A 102 -14.75 -7.87 -19.66
CA VAL A 102 -14.85 -8.44 -18.31
C VAL A 102 -14.04 -7.61 -17.33
N ASP A 103 -14.54 -7.51 -16.10
CA ASP A 103 -13.86 -6.84 -15.01
C ASP A 103 -12.76 -7.76 -14.45
N PHE A 104 -11.55 -7.22 -14.26
CA PHE A 104 -10.45 -7.88 -13.59
C PHE A 104 -9.51 -6.87 -12.92
N ARG A 105 -8.86 -7.32 -11.86
CA ARG A 105 -7.77 -6.59 -11.18
C ARG A 105 -6.51 -6.68 -12.02
N ILE A 106 -5.58 -5.74 -11.88
CA ILE A 106 -4.32 -5.85 -12.64
C ILE A 106 -3.35 -6.82 -11.97
N LEU A 107 -3.13 -6.66 -10.66
CA LEU A 107 -2.13 -7.42 -9.90
C LEU A 107 -2.71 -7.99 -8.61
N HIS A 108 -2.34 -9.23 -8.31
CA HIS A 108 -2.72 -9.93 -7.09
C HIS A 108 -1.50 -10.54 -6.42
N VAL A 109 -1.23 -10.14 -5.18
CA VAL A 109 -0.17 -10.69 -4.35
C VAL A 109 -0.76 -11.65 -3.33
N LYS A 110 -0.44 -12.93 -3.47
CA LYS A 110 -0.91 -13.98 -2.56
C LYS A 110 -0.15 -13.93 -1.25
N GLU A 111 -0.68 -14.64 -0.25
CA GLU A 111 0.05 -14.89 0.99
C GLU A 111 1.44 -15.49 0.69
N GLY A 112 2.48 -14.94 1.30
CA GLY A 112 3.88 -15.32 1.05
C GLY A 112 4.51 -14.71 -0.22
N GLY A 113 3.70 -14.20 -1.15
CA GLY A 113 4.17 -13.53 -2.36
C GLY A 113 4.85 -12.19 -2.08
N ARG A 114 5.78 -11.78 -2.95
CA ARG A 114 6.48 -10.50 -2.87
C ARG A 114 6.46 -9.81 -4.22
N LEU A 115 5.87 -8.63 -4.28
CA LEU A 115 5.83 -7.79 -5.47
C LEU A 115 6.64 -6.52 -5.23
N THR A 116 7.54 -6.19 -6.15
CA THR A 116 8.18 -4.87 -6.23
C THR A 116 7.93 -4.25 -7.60
N LEU A 117 7.33 -3.07 -7.63
CA LEU A 117 7.13 -2.26 -8.82
C LEU A 117 8.09 -1.08 -8.80
N ASN A 118 8.86 -0.90 -9.86
CA ASN A 118 9.82 0.20 -9.99
C ASN A 118 9.54 1.02 -11.25
N THR A 119 9.17 2.28 -11.08
CA THR A 119 8.97 3.26 -12.15
C THR A 119 7.99 2.77 -13.24
N LEU A 120 6.76 2.39 -12.85
CA LEU A 120 5.66 2.13 -13.79
C LEU A 120 4.32 2.67 -13.29
N THR A 121 3.36 2.72 -14.20
CA THR A 121 1.94 2.99 -13.90
C THR A 121 1.13 1.70 -14.01
N VAL A 122 0.29 1.43 -13.01
CA VAL A 122 -0.78 0.41 -13.03
C VAL A 122 -2.10 1.16 -13.11
N THR A 123 -2.93 0.90 -14.14
CA THR A 123 -4.15 1.70 -14.34
C THR A 123 -5.36 0.93 -14.84
N GLY A 124 -6.56 1.45 -14.51
CA GLY A 124 -7.83 1.00 -15.09
C GLY A 124 -8.35 -0.33 -14.57
N GLY A 125 -7.68 -0.94 -13.58
CA GLY A 125 -8.10 -2.21 -13.01
C GLY A 125 -9.48 -2.08 -12.36
N GLN A 126 -10.35 -3.06 -12.57
CA GLN A 126 -11.75 -2.96 -12.17
C GLN A 126 -12.25 -4.30 -11.65
N VAL A 127 -12.88 -4.30 -10.48
CA VAL A 127 -13.67 -5.44 -10.01
C VAL A 127 -15.03 -5.02 -9.49
N GLY A 128 -16.04 -5.79 -9.85
CA GLY A 128 -17.42 -5.58 -9.40
C GLY A 128 -17.71 -6.11 -7.98
N GLY A 129 -18.85 -5.71 -7.44
CA GLY A 129 -19.38 -6.21 -6.18
C GLY A 129 -18.54 -5.84 -4.96
N SER A 130 -18.37 -6.80 -4.04
CA SER A 130 -17.61 -6.64 -2.80
C SER A 130 -16.12 -7.00 -2.94
N ASN A 131 -15.65 -7.23 -4.17
CA ASN A 131 -14.24 -7.53 -4.42
C ASN A 131 -13.35 -6.32 -4.15
N SER A 132 -12.06 -6.56 -3.90
CA SER A 132 -11.13 -5.57 -3.39
C SER A 132 -9.91 -5.37 -4.29
N GLY A 133 -9.31 -4.17 -4.27
CA GLY A 133 -8.02 -3.92 -4.93
C GLY A 133 -8.12 -3.91 -6.45
N GLY A 134 -8.76 -2.88 -7.03
CA GLY A 134 -8.97 -2.78 -8.47
C GLY A 134 -7.65 -2.78 -9.24
N GLY A 135 -6.70 -1.96 -8.79
CA GLY A 135 -5.34 -1.97 -9.33
C GLY A 135 -4.52 -3.13 -8.75
N ILE A 136 -4.37 -3.13 -7.42
CA ILE A 136 -3.56 -4.10 -6.70
C ILE A 136 -4.32 -4.64 -5.49
N TYR A 137 -4.42 -5.96 -5.39
CA TYR A 137 -4.84 -6.64 -4.18
C TYR A 137 -3.67 -7.40 -3.57
N ASN A 138 -3.28 -7.04 -2.35
CA ASN A 138 -2.32 -7.78 -1.55
C ASN A 138 -3.07 -8.60 -0.49
N GLU A 139 -3.23 -9.89 -0.75
CA GLU A 139 -3.98 -10.84 0.08
C GLU A 139 -3.24 -11.23 1.39
N GLY A 140 -1.97 -10.87 1.54
CA GLY A 140 -1.19 -11.25 2.72
C GLY A 140 0.32 -11.32 2.48
N GLY A 141 0.78 -10.97 1.28
CA GLY A 141 2.18 -10.88 0.93
C GLY A 141 2.81 -9.51 1.23
N ASN A 142 3.89 -9.22 0.51
CA ASN A 142 4.61 -7.95 0.61
C ASN A 142 4.58 -7.21 -0.72
N THR A 143 4.06 -5.99 -0.73
CA THR A 143 3.98 -5.15 -1.92
C THR A 143 4.77 -3.87 -1.73
N ALA A 144 5.71 -3.58 -2.64
CA ALA A 144 6.49 -2.37 -2.65
C ALA A 144 6.34 -1.63 -3.99
N LEU A 145 5.97 -0.36 -3.94
CA LEU A 145 5.96 0.55 -5.08
C LEU A 145 7.07 1.59 -4.88
N ILE A 146 7.91 1.74 -5.90
CA ILE A 146 9.04 2.68 -5.92
C ILE A 146 8.87 3.56 -7.14
N ALA A 147 8.71 4.86 -6.95
CA ALA A 147 8.46 5.84 -8.02
C ALA A 147 7.35 5.39 -8.99
N SER A 148 6.34 4.66 -8.49
CA SER A 148 5.31 4.02 -9.30
C SER A 148 3.94 4.64 -9.03
N LYS A 149 2.99 4.39 -9.93
CA LYS A 149 1.63 4.96 -9.86
C LYS A 149 0.56 3.88 -9.90
N VAL A 150 -0.49 4.03 -9.11
CA VAL A 150 -1.74 3.25 -9.22
C VAL A 150 -2.88 4.21 -9.48
N THR A 151 -3.48 4.12 -10.66
CA THR A 151 -4.43 5.14 -11.12
C THR A 151 -5.73 4.58 -11.69
N ASN A 152 -6.80 5.37 -11.60
CA ASN A 152 -8.05 5.14 -12.31
C ASN A 152 -8.63 3.72 -12.14
N SER A 153 -8.38 3.09 -10.99
CA SER A 153 -8.86 1.75 -10.70
C SER A 153 -10.12 1.78 -9.83
N LYS A 154 -10.96 0.76 -9.95
CA LYS A 154 -12.25 0.66 -9.27
C LYS A 154 -12.46 -0.67 -8.56
N ALA A 155 -13.00 -0.63 -7.35
CA ALA A 155 -13.33 -1.84 -6.59
C ALA A 155 -14.47 -1.62 -5.58
N GLY A 156 -14.91 -2.69 -4.92
CA GLY A 156 -15.76 -2.60 -3.74
C GLY A 156 -15.06 -1.87 -2.58
N ALA A 157 -13.83 -2.28 -2.28
CA ALA A 157 -12.96 -1.64 -1.29
C ALA A 157 -11.52 -1.56 -1.81
N GLY A 158 -10.79 -0.49 -1.47
CA GLY A 158 -9.42 -0.30 -1.98
C GLY A 158 -9.44 -0.13 -3.50
N GLY A 159 -10.05 0.95 -3.99
CA GLY A 159 -10.22 1.20 -5.42
C GLY A 159 -8.90 1.06 -6.18
N GLY A 160 -7.86 1.71 -5.67
CA GLY A 160 -6.48 1.54 -6.13
C GLY A 160 -5.85 0.28 -5.55
N ILE A 161 -5.64 0.30 -4.24
CA ILE A 161 -4.89 -0.74 -3.51
C ILE A 161 -5.69 -1.23 -2.31
N PHE A 162 -5.81 -2.54 -2.15
CA PHE A 162 -6.23 -3.16 -0.91
C PHE A 162 -5.13 -4.07 -0.38
N SER A 163 -4.69 -3.88 0.87
CA SER A 163 -3.60 -4.67 1.46
C SER A 163 -3.94 -5.27 2.81
N LYS A 164 -3.99 -6.61 2.88
CA LYS A 164 -3.96 -7.42 4.12
C LYS A 164 -2.54 -7.75 4.58
N GLY A 165 -1.58 -7.70 3.66
CA GLY A 165 -0.17 -7.88 3.94
C GLY A 165 0.54 -6.56 4.26
N THR A 166 1.85 -6.51 3.98
CA THR A 166 2.66 -5.29 4.10
C THR A 166 2.62 -4.49 2.80
N LEU A 167 2.43 -3.18 2.90
CA LEU A 167 2.46 -2.24 1.79
C LEU A 167 3.53 -1.16 2.03
N SER A 168 4.45 -0.99 1.07
CA SER A 168 5.41 0.10 1.06
C SER A 168 5.22 0.97 -0.18
N LEU A 169 5.06 2.27 0.01
CA LEU A 169 5.01 3.27 -1.06
C LEU A 169 6.20 4.22 -0.89
N ASP A 170 7.12 4.25 -1.83
CA ASP A 170 8.27 5.16 -1.83
C ASP A 170 8.21 6.05 -3.08
N GLN A 171 8.08 7.36 -2.87
CA GLN A 171 7.89 8.37 -3.91
C GLN A 171 6.81 7.98 -4.92
N SER A 172 5.75 7.30 -4.46
CA SER A 172 4.73 6.68 -5.30
C SER A 172 3.38 7.39 -5.16
N GLU A 173 2.56 7.31 -6.21
CA GLU A 173 1.26 7.99 -6.27
C GLU A 173 0.10 6.99 -6.35
N VAL A 174 -0.96 7.24 -5.59
CA VAL A 174 -2.25 6.55 -5.74
C VAL A 174 -3.29 7.60 -6.09
N ARG A 175 -3.78 7.60 -7.34
CA ARG A 175 -4.56 8.74 -7.87
C ARG A 175 -5.83 8.35 -8.61
N GLY A 176 -6.91 9.09 -8.37
CA GLY A 176 -8.12 9.00 -9.20
C GLY A 176 -8.80 7.62 -9.11
N ASN A 177 -8.60 6.90 -8.02
CA ASN A 177 -9.19 5.59 -7.81
C ASN A 177 -10.53 5.71 -7.08
N GLU A 178 -11.42 4.74 -7.30
CA GLU A 178 -12.79 4.77 -6.82
C GLU A 178 -13.15 3.49 -6.07
N SER A 179 -13.74 3.61 -4.88
CA SER A 179 -14.34 2.48 -4.17
C SER A 179 -15.78 2.75 -3.78
N THR A 180 -16.65 1.75 -3.89
CA THR A 180 -18.05 1.89 -3.42
C THR A 180 -18.18 1.83 -1.90
N HIS A 181 -17.20 1.27 -1.19
CA HIS A 181 -17.13 1.23 0.26
C HIS A 181 -15.99 2.11 0.76
N GLY A 182 -15.00 1.53 1.45
CA GLY A 182 -13.88 2.26 2.05
C GLY A 182 -12.59 2.16 1.26
N GLY A 183 -11.75 3.18 1.39
CA GLY A 183 -10.43 3.26 0.76
C GLY A 183 -10.53 3.48 -0.74
N GLY A 184 -10.81 4.70 -1.17
CA GLY A 184 -10.84 5.03 -2.61
C GLY A 184 -9.46 4.78 -3.22
N GLY A 185 -8.43 5.33 -2.59
CA GLY A 185 -7.04 5.09 -2.92
C GLY A 185 -6.54 3.78 -2.32
N VAL A 186 -6.43 3.75 -0.98
CA VAL A 186 -5.81 2.64 -0.25
C VAL A 186 -6.68 2.16 0.91
N VAL A 187 -6.86 0.84 1.01
CA VAL A 187 -7.20 0.17 2.27
C VAL A 187 -5.95 -0.52 2.81
N ASN A 188 -5.56 -0.17 4.03
CA ASN A 188 -4.54 -0.89 4.79
C ASN A 188 -5.18 -1.67 5.92
N VAL A 189 -5.09 -3.00 5.93
CA VAL A 189 -5.59 -3.83 7.03
C VAL A 189 -4.49 -4.17 8.03
N ASN A 190 -3.22 -4.19 7.61
CA ASN A 190 -2.09 -4.60 8.45
C ASN A 190 -1.02 -3.51 8.57
N ASN A 191 0.03 -3.54 7.75
CA ASN A 191 1.11 -2.57 7.84
C ASN A 191 1.27 -1.79 6.55
N MET A 192 1.30 -0.47 6.68
CA MET A 192 1.59 0.43 5.58
C MET A 192 2.69 1.42 5.95
N VAL A 193 3.66 1.61 5.06
CA VAL A 193 4.64 2.69 5.14
C VAL A 193 4.65 3.47 3.84
N MET A 194 4.49 4.79 3.94
CA MET A 194 4.58 5.72 2.82
C MET A 194 5.65 6.77 3.09
N ARG A 195 6.58 6.92 2.14
CA ARG A 195 7.67 7.92 2.17
C ARG A 195 7.61 8.74 0.89
N GLY A 196 7.15 9.99 0.99
CA GLY A 196 6.92 10.83 -0.17
C GLY A 196 5.79 10.37 -1.08
N GLY A 197 5.68 11.00 -2.24
CA GLY A 197 4.57 10.81 -3.17
C GLY A 197 3.24 11.34 -2.62
N GLY A 198 2.12 10.72 -2.99
CA GLY A 198 0.83 11.12 -2.44
C GLY A 198 -0.38 10.29 -2.83
N LEU A 199 -1.48 10.58 -2.13
CA LEU A 199 -2.82 10.03 -2.33
C LEU A 199 -3.70 11.17 -2.87
N PHE A 200 -4.06 11.08 -4.14
CA PHE A 200 -4.65 12.20 -4.89
C PHE A 200 -6.01 11.86 -5.48
N ASP A 201 -6.99 12.75 -5.33
CA ASP A 201 -8.22 12.72 -6.13
C ASP A 201 -8.97 11.37 -6.06
N ASN A 202 -8.80 10.61 -4.96
CA ASN A 202 -9.44 9.31 -4.81
C ASN A 202 -10.81 9.47 -4.15
N THR A 203 -11.76 8.63 -4.54
CA THR A 203 -13.15 8.70 -4.06
C THR A 203 -13.57 7.39 -3.39
N ALA A 204 -14.11 7.48 -2.19
CA ALA A 204 -14.73 6.36 -1.48
C ALA A 204 -16.22 6.64 -1.23
N GLY A 205 -17.06 5.61 -1.29
CA GLY A 205 -18.48 5.74 -0.94
C GLY A 205 -18.77 5.72 0.56
N LEU A 206 -17.78 5.42 1.42
CA LEU A 206 -17.98 5.38 2.87
C LEU A 206 -16.89 6.12 3.64
N ALA A 207 -15.64 5.64 3.59
CA ALA A 207 -14.59 6.21 4.42
C ALA A 207 -13.21 6.12 3.80
N GLY A 208 -12.35 7.10 4.10
CA GLY A 208 -10.96 7.09 3.65
C GLY A 208 -10.88 7.24 2.14
N GLY A 209 -11.22 8.41 1.61
CA GLY A 209 -11.11 8.69 0.18
C GLY A 209 -9.68 8.42 -0.29
N GLY A 210 -8.68 8.99 0.38
CA GLY A 210 -7.27 8.68 0.17
C GLY A 210 -6.85 7.38 0.85
N LEU A 211 -6.99 7.31 2.18
CA LEU A 211 -6.57 6.18 2.99
C LEU A 211 -7.64 5.76 4.00
N LEU A 212 -8.01 4.49 4.00
CA LEU A 212 -8.69 3.84 5.11
C LEU A 212 -7.70 2.90 5.83
N ASP A 213 -7.32 3.27 7.05
CA ASP A 213 -6.38 2.52 7.87
C ASP A 213 -7.10 1.67 8.93
N GLY A 214 -7.01 0.36 8.75
CA GLY A 214 -7.45 -0.68 9.67
C GLY A 214 -6.37 -1.24 10.59
N GLY A 215 -5.11 -0.90 10.31
CA GLY A 215 -3.94 -1.46 10.97
C GLY A 215 -2.98 -0.38 11.43
N ILE A 216 -1.70 -0.54 11.11
CA ILE A 216 -0.63 0.39 11.47
C ILE A 216 -0.13 1.06 10.19
N ALA A 217 -0.43 2.34 10.03
CA ALA A 217 0.06 3.14 8.92
C ALA A 217 1.06 4.21 9.38
N SER A 218 2.12 4.40 8.61
CA SER A 218 3.07 5.50 8.76
C SER A 218 3.22 6.24 7.44
N VAL A 219 2.71 7.46 7.35
CA VAL A 219 2.77 8.34 6.19
C VAL A 219 3.74 9.49 6.49
N SER A 220 4.76 9.65 5.66
CA SER A 220 5.83 10.62 5.90
C SER A 220 6.23 11.39 4.65
N GLY A 221 6.38 12.71 4.75
CA GLY A 221 6.85 13.55 3.63
C GLY A 221 5.95 13.57 2.41
N ALA A 222 4.67 13.24 2.55
CA ALA A 222 3.75 12.98 1.43
C ALA A 222 2.66 14.07 1.29
N GLN A 223 1.76 13.87 0.32
CA GLN A 223 0.54 14.66 0.15
C GLN A 223 -0.71 13.76 0.18
N ILE A 224 -1.76 14.19 0.87
CA ILE A 224 -3.09 13.57 0.86
C ILE A 224 -4.05 14.66 0.41
N THR A 225 -4.40 14.70 -0.88
CA THR A 225 -5.05 15.86 -1.50
C THR A 225 -6.19 15.53 -2.42
N GLY A 226 -7.25 16.36 -2.41
CA GLY A 226 -8.35 16.27 -3.37
C GLY A 226 -9.22 15.02 -3.20
N ASN A 227 -9.07 14.27 -2.11
CA ASN A 227 -9.81 13.03 -1.92
C ASN A 227 -11.24 13.30 -1.42
N LYS A 228 -12.17 12.40 -1.76
CA LYS A 228 -13.59 12.47 -1.41
C LYS A 228 -14.06 11.21 -0.69
N ALA A 229 -14.87 11.35 0.35
CA ALA A 229 -15.59 10.25 0.98
C ALA A 229 -16.82 10.75 1.75
N ASP A 230 -17.63 9.86 2.31
CA ASP A 230 -18.65 10.26 3.29
C ASP A 230 -18.00 10.64 4.63
N LEU A 231 -16.91 9.94 5.00
CA LEU A 231 -16.21 10.07 6.27
C LEU A 231 -14.68 10.05 6.08
N GLY A 232 -13.94 10.99 6.68
CA GLY A 232 -12.48 10.95 6.66
C GLY A 232 -11.91 10.98 5.25
N ALA A 233 -12.26 11.99 4.45
CA ALA A 233 -12.00 11.98 3.02
C ALA A 233 -10.51 11.92 2.66
N GLY A 234 -9.65 12.62 3.39
CA GLY A 234 -8.21 12.44 3.27
C GLY A 234 -7.77 11.09 3.85
N ALA A 235 -7.90 10.92 5.15
CA ALA A 235 -7.59 9.66 5.85
C ALA A 235 -8.62 9.34 6.94
N ALA A 236 -8.95 8.06 7.08
CA ALA A 236 -9.82 7.55 8.13
C ALA A 236 -9.18 6.36 8.85
N THR A 237 -9.36 6.25 10.16
CA THR A 237 -9.04 5.01 10.89
C THR A 237 -10.29 4.21 11.20
N ALA A 238 -10.24 2.89 11.11
CA ALA A 238 -11.36 2.01 11.43
C ALA A 238 -10.89 0.66 11.96
N ARG A 239 -11.79 -0.12 12.55
CA ARG A 239 -11.51 -1.53 12.83
C ARG A 239 -11.93 -2.34 11.61
N LEU A 240 -10.97 -2.96 10.93
CA LEU A 240 -11.22 -3.81 9.76
C LEU A 240 -11.10 -5.30 10.14
N ILE A 241 -11.91 -6.14 9.48
CA ILE A 241 -11.86 -7.61 9.68
C ILE A 241 -10.49 -8.11 9.22
N GLY A 242 -9.84 -8.93 10.06
CA GLY A 242 -8.50 -9.45 9.80
C GLY A 242 -7.36 -8.48 10.14
N GLY A 243 -7.67 -7.26 10.58
CA GLY A 243 -6.68 -6.30 11.08
C GLY A 243 -6.28 -6.54 12.54
N PRO A 244 -5.18 -5.94 13.00
CA PRO A 244 -4.72 -6.09 14.38
C PRO A 244 -5.60 -5.29 15.35
N SER A 245 -5.53 -5.64 16.64
CA SER A 245 -6.27 -4.96 17.72
C SER A 245 -5.59 -3.70 18.26
N ASN A 246 -4.54 -3.22 17.60
CA ASN A 246 -3.71 -2.09 18.05
C ASN A 246 -3.38 -1.13 16.89
N GLY A 247 -4.35 -0.88 16.02
CA GLY A 247 -4.15 0.00 14.89
C GLY A 247 -3.79 1.43 15.32
N ILE A 248 -3.08 2.14 14.45
CA ILE A 248 -2.64 3.51 14.66
C ILE A 248 -2.17 4.14 13.34
N LEU A 249 -2.64 5.36 13.10
CA LEU A 249 -2.22 6.18 11.97
C LEU A 249 -1.18 7.21 12.42
N ARG A 250 0.00 7.18 11.81
CA ARG A 250 1.04 8.21 12.01
C ARG A 250 1.23 8.99 10.72
N ILE A 251 1.12 10.31 10.81
CA ILE A 251 1.34 11.24 9.72
C ILE A 251 2.45 12.21 10.14
N SER A 252 3.51 12.34 9.33
CA SER A 252 4.64 13.21 9.65
C SER A 252 5.12 13.99 8.42
N GLY A 253 5.42 15.28 8.57
CA GLY A 253 5.93 16.09 7.46
C GLY A 253 5.02 16.08 6.22
N THR A 254 3.71 15.89 6.41
CA THR A 254 2.75 15.61 5.34
C THR A 254 1.70 16.71 5.26
N THR A 255 1.23 17.00 4.05
CA THR A 255 0.13 17.95 3.83
C THR A 255 -1.16 17.18 3.53
N VAL A 256 -2.20 17.43 4.33
CA VAL A 256 -3.56 16.92 4.15
C VAL A 256 -4.44 18.10 3.74
N SER A 257 -4.80 18.20 2.46
CA SER A 257 -5.45 19.41 1.95
C SER A 257 -6.48 19.22 0.86
N GLY A 258 -7.48 20.09 0.80
CA GLY A 258 -8.47 20.06 -0.30
C GLY A 258 -9.30 18.78 -0.33
N ASN A 259 -9.36 18.02 0.77
CA ASN A 259 -10.17 16.81 0.85
C ASN A 259 -11.60 17.17 1.29
N THR A 260 -12.59 16.47 0.74
CA THR A 260 -14.01 16.80 0.93
C THR A 260 -14.77 15.59 1.45
N ALA A 261 -15.26 15.65 2.69
CA ALA A 261 -16.13 14.65 3.26
C ALA A 261 -17.61 15.05 3.14
N GLU A 262 -18.54 14.09 3.05
CA GLU A 262 -19.96 14.41 3.14
C GLU A 262 -20.34 14.80 4.57
N PHE A 263 -20.05 13.95 5.56
CA PHE A 263 -20.57 14.12 6.92
C PHE A 263 -19.51 14.54 7.93
N ARG A 264 -18.31 13.94 7.93
CA ARG A 264 -17.30 14.19 8.99
C ARG A 264 -15.87 13.99 8.51
N GLY A 265 -14.96 14.81 9.02
CA GLY A 265 -13.53 14.61 8.81
C GLY A 265 -13.13 14.85 7.36
N GLY A 266 -13.16 16.09 6.88
CA GLY A 266 -12.71 16.40 5.52
C GLY A 266 -11.26 15.96 5.33
N GLY A 267 -10.37 16.36 6.23
CA GLY A 267 -8.97 15.93 6.23
C GLY A 267 -8.78 14.56 6.85
N VAL A 268 -8.93 14.46 8.17
CA VAL A 268 -8.69 13.24 8.95
C VAL A 268 -9.89 12.90 9.82
N LEU A 269 -10.25 11.62 9.89
CA LEU A 269 -11.21 11.09 10.86
C LEU A 269 -10.59 9.94 11.65
N THR A 270 -10.65 10.00 12.97
CA THR A 270 -10.30 8.84 13.80
C THR A 270 -11.55 8.06 14.18
N GLY A 271 -11.70 6.86 13.62
CA GLY A 271 -12.72 5.91 14.05
C GLY A 271 -12.25 5.17 15.29
N ALA A 272 -11.97 3.87 15.16
CA ALA A 272 -11.58 3.02 16.29
C ALA A 272 -10.13 3.23 16.79
N TRP A 273 -9.25 3.72 15.92
CA TRP A 273 -7.81 3.79 16.20
C TRP A 273 -7.30 5.24 16.28
N PRO A 274 -6.32 5.53 17.15
CA PRO A 274 -5.77 6.87 17.30
C PRO A 274 -4.98 7.31 16.06
N ALA A 275 -4.81 8.63 15.93
CA ALA A 275 -3.94 9.24 14.95
C ALA A 275 -2.93 10.20 15.61
N THR A 276 -1.71 10.23 15.08
CA THR A 276 -0.69 11.21 15.47
C THR A 276 -0.22 11.98 14.25
N LEU A 277 -0.30 13.31 14.29
CA LEU A 277 0.18 14.20 13.25
C LEU A 277 1.35 15.03 13.78
N ALA A 278 2.53 14.87 13.17
CA ALA A 278 3.73 15.60 13.53
C ALA A 278 4.27 16.45 12.37
N ASN A 279 4.68 17.69 12.63
CA ASN A 279 5.27 18.59 11.63
C ASN A 279 4.46 18.65 10.32
N SER A 280 3.14 18.59 10.42
CA SER A 280 2.23 18.41 9.29
C SER A 280 1.30 19.62 9.12
N ARG A 281 0.58 19.65 7.99
CA ARG A 281 -0.43 20.67 7.68
C ARG A 281 -1.75 20.00 7.35
N VAL A 282 -2.84 20.41 8.00
CA VAL A 282 -4.21 20.01 7.69
C VAL A 282 -4.99 21.26 7.28
N GLU A 283 -5.15 21.47 5.98
CA GLU A 283 -5.63 22.76 5.48
C GLU A 283 -6.63 22.69 4.33
N ASN A 284 -7.58 23.61 4.31
CA ASN A 284 -8.55 23.75 3.21
C ASN A 284 -9.34 22.46 2.93
N ASN A 285 -9.58 21.66 3.96
CA ASN A 285 -10.46 20.50 3.88
C ASN A 285 -11.90 20.91 4.22
N ALA A 286 -12.87 20.20 3.66
CA ALA A 286 -14.27 20.57 3.73
C ALA A 286 -15.15 19.39 4.15
N VAL A 287 -16.25 19.71 4.82
CA VAL A 287 -17.41 18.85 4.99
C VAL A 287 -18.60 19.54 4.31
N THR A 288 -19.37 18.81 3.50
CA THR A 288 -20.44 19.41 2.68
C THR A 288 -21.82 19.36 3.31
N ASP A 289 -22.09 18.38 4.19
CA ASP A 289 -23.36 18.31 4.90
C ASP A 289 -23.49 19.48 5.90
N PRO A 290 -24.61 20.23 5.91
CA PRO A 290 -24.81 21.36 6.81
C PRO A 290 -24.77 20.99 8.31
N GLY A 291 -25.07 19.75 8.67
CA GLY A 291 -24.96 19.21 10.03
C GLY A 291 -23.64 18.48 10.30
N GLY A 292 -22.73 18.47 9.31
CA GLY A 292 -21.43 17.85 9.40
C GLY A 292 -20.43 18.65 10.24
N SER A 293 -19.28 18.04 10.55
CA SER A 293 -18.25 18.64 11.41
C SER A 293 -16.87 18.02 11.21
N GLY A 294 -15.83 18.68 11.69
CA GLY A 294 -14.46 18.24 11.52
C GLY A 294 -14.00 18.47 10.09
N GLY A 295 -14.09 19.71 9.60
CA GLY A 295 -13.62 20.07 8.27
C GLY A 295 -12.17 19.63 8.08
N GLY A 296 -11.32 19.98 9.04
CA GLY A 296 -9.93 19.52 9.10
C GLY A 296 -9.82 18.14 9.70
N ILE A 297 -10.15 18.02 10.99
CA ILE A 297 -10.01 16.79 11.77
C ILE A 297 -11.30 16.51 12.53
N PHE A 298 -11.82 15.28 12.39
CA PHE A 298 -12.86 14.76 13.27
C PHE A 298 -12.25 13.72 14.22
N GLU A 299 -12.18 14.05 15.51
CA GLU A 299 -11.80 13.10 16.55
C GLU A 299 -13.01 12.27 16.97
N GLY A 300 -13.02 11.00 16.57
CA GLY A 300 -14.05 10.04 16.98
C GLY A 300 -13.66 9.28 18.24
N ILE A 301 -13.58 7.95 18.15
CA ILE A 301 -13.25 7.09 19.31
C ILE A 301 -11.74 7.10 19.57
N GLY A 302 -10.93 7.06 18.51
CA GLY A 302 -9.49 7.18 18.58
C GLY A 302 -9.07 8.63 18.80
N GLN A 303 -8.19 8.88 19.76
CA GLN A 303 -7.68 10.23 20.02
C GLN A 303 -6.73 10.72 18.93
N VAL A 304 -6.69 12.04 18.75
CA VAL A 304 -5.75 12.72 17.86
C VAL A 304 -4.70 13.46 18.69
N SER A 305 -3.42 13.25 18.36
CA SER A 305 -2.31 13.99 18.94
C SER A 305 -1.61 14.83 17.89
N LEU A 306 -1.47 16.14 18.15
CA LEU A 306 -0.81 17.09 17.27
C LEU A 306 0.56 17.52 17.85
N PHE A 307 1.62 17.43 17.06
CA PHE A 307 2.96 17.87 17.44
C PHE A 307 3.55 18.78 16.35
N ALA A 308 3.66 20.08 16.63
CA ALA A 308 4.10 21.06 15.62
C ALA A 308 3.32 20.95 14.29
N THR A 309 2.03 20.61 14.38
CA THR A 309 1.12 20.47 13.23
C THR A 309 0.18 21.67 13.19
N THR A 310 -0.02 22.24 12.01
CA THR A 310 -0.96 23.34 11.80
C THR A 310 -2.27 22.81 11.22
N VAL A 311 -3.40 23.22 11.79
CA VAL A 311 -4.75 22.92 11.28
C VAL A 311 -5.45 24.24 11.00
N THR A 312 -5.75 24.55 9.74
CA THR A 312 -6.23 25.89 9.35
C THR A 312 -7.07 25.92 8.07
N GLY A 313 -7.96 26.90 7.93
CA GLY A 313 -8.73 27.12 6.70
C GLY A 313 -9.70 25.99 6.34
N ASN A 314 -10.06 25.13 7.30
CA ASN A 314 -10.99 24.04 7.05
C ASN A 314 -12.43 24.44 7.34
N THR A 315 -13.39 23.83 6.64
CA THR A 315 -14.82 24.15 6.72
C THR A 315 -15.64 22.89 7.07
N PRO A 316 -16.60 22.94 8.01
CA PRO A 316 -17.07 24.12 8.75
C PRO A 316 -16.12 24.54 9.88
N ASP A 317 -15.22 23.67 10.32
CA ASP A 317 -14.32 23.90 11.44
C ASP A 317 -12.95 23.23 11.20
N ASN A 318 -11.96 23.63 11.99
CA ASN A 318 -10.64 23.00 11.96
C ASN A 318 -10.64 21.63 12.65
N CYS A 319 -11.29 21.55 13.81
CA CYS A 319 -11.43 20.30 14.54
C CYS A 319 -12.80 20.16 15.17
N ALA A 320 -13.30 18.94 15.19
CA ALA A 320 -14.51 18.57 15.91
C ALA A 320 -14.34 17.22 16.64
N PRO A 321 -15.07 16.99 17.74
CA PRO A 321 -15.87 17.98 18.48
C PRO A 321 -15.00 19.14 19.03
N PRO A 322 -15.59 20.33 19.30
CA PRO A 322 -14.85 21.47 19.85
C PRO A 322 -14.08 21.09 21.12
N GLY A 323 -12.77 21.36 21.14
CA GLY A 323 -11.90 21.06 22.28
C GLY A 323 -11.45 19.60 22.43
N ALA A 324 -11.88 18.68 21.55
CA ALA A 324 -11.45 17.29 21.58
C ALA A 324 -9.96 17.15 21.22
N VAL A 325 -9.54 17.80 20.13
CA VAL A 325 -8.16 17.76 19.66
C VAL A 325 -7.31 18.84 20.35
N SER A 326 -6.43 18.43 21.26
CA SER A 326 -5.54 19.35 21.96
C SER A 326 -4.60 20.09 20.99
N GLY A 327 -4.50 21.41 21.14
CA GLY A 327 -3.67 22.27 20.29
C GLY A 327 -4.28 22.60 18.92
N CYS A 328 -5.51 22.13 18.64
CA CYS A 328 -6.22 22.56 17.44
C CYS A 328 -6.88 23.94 17.65
N PRO A 329 -6.76 24.86 16.68
CA PRO A 329 -7.45 26.16 16.76
C PRO A 329 -8.97 25.97 16.76
N VAL A 330 -9.65 26.76 17.60
CA VAL A 330 -11.11 26.89 17.61
C VAL A 330 -11.61 27.68 16.42
#